data_AF-A0A842VCY0-F1
#
_entry.id   AF-A0A842VCY0-F1
#
_cell.length_a   1.000
_cell.length_b   1.000
_cell.length_c   1.000
_cell.angle_alpha   90.00
_cell.angle_beta   90.00
_cell.angle_gamma   90.00
#
_symmetry.space_group_name_H-M   'P 1'
#
loop_
_entity.id
_entity.type
_entity.pdbx_description
1 polymer ?
#
loop_
_entity_poly.entity_id
_entity_poly.type
_entity_poly.pdbx_seq_one_letter_code
_entity_poly.pdbx_strand_id
1 'polypeptide(L)'
;MTQDKIKEILDTLNNLQENLLALPDDMLLSIDPRDNESIDKGMQFIKKFNENLAQFTDSSVKIAEQIKTHFSINPEEEDVEKETINRQKRDRIIKELDKTAPHSLEENFTYKRPYGFILGDAAYKGIKTWKNLYIQVLKELNEKDGARFADLPNEEKFISKRGNALFSKVQHDLRITEKLSPGFFVEINLSANHIRNNIKDLLEHFRIDPKSMKIYLREDRDAEGKN
;
A
#
# COMPACT_ATOMS: atom_id res chain seq x y z
N MET A 1 11.55 27.56 1.24
CA MET A 1 10.85 26.38 1.79
C MET A 1 11.88 25.28 1.93
N THR A 2 12.06 24.68 3.11
CA THR A 2 13.06 23.62 3.32
C THR A 2 12.60 22.31 2.68
N GLN A 3 13.53 21.47 2.21
CA GLN A 3 13.19 20.14 1.67
C GLN A 3 12.35 19.32 2.66
N ASP A 4 12.65 19.42 3.96
CA ASP A 4 11.90 18.76 5.02
C ASP A 4 10.42 19.16 5.04
N LYS A 5 10.10 20.44 4.80
CA LYS A 5 8.70 20.89 4.76
C LYS A 5 7.95 20.30 3.56
N ILE A 6 8.65 20.09 2.43
CA ILE A 6 8.06 19.46 1.25
C ILE A 6 7.79 17.98 1.53
N LYS A 7 8.75 17.27 2.16
CA LYS A 7 8.57 15.88 2.60
C LYS A 7 7.36 15.74 3.54
N GLU A 8 7.24 16.63 4.52
CA GLU A 8 6.12 16.64 5.48
C GLU A 8 4.76 16.85 4.77
N ILE A 9 4.68 17.73 3.78
CA ILE A 9 3.45 17.97 3.01
C ILE A 9 3.07 16.73 2.19
N LEU A 10 4.03 16.10 1.51
CA LEU A 10 3.78 14.88 0.75
C LEU A 10 3.34 13.73 1.66
N ASP A 11 3.99 13.58 2.81
CA ASP A 11 3.60 12.59 3.82
C ASP A 11 2.18 12.86 4.34
N THR A 12 1.83 14.12 4.60
CA THR A 12 0.49 14.51 5.06
C THR A 12 -0.58 14.20 4.01
N LEU A 13 -0.30 14.52 2.74
CA LEU A 13 -1.20 14.25 1.62
C LEU A 13 -1.48 12.75 1.47
N ASN A 14 -0.42 11.94 1.47
CA ASN A 14 -0.52 10.49 1.37
C ASN A 14 -1.29 9.89 2.56
N ASN A 15 -1.00 10.34 3.79
CA ASN A 15 -1.70 9.88 4.98
C ASN A 15 -3.20 10.20 4.94
N LEU A 16 -3.57 11.40 4.49
CA LEU A 16 -4.97 11.77 4.33
C LEU A 16 -5.66 10.88 3.30
N GLN A 17 -5.01 10.62 2.16
CA GLN A 17 -5.54 9.72 1.14
C GLN A 17 -5.79 8.31 1.67
N GLU A 18 -4.82 7.71 2.38
CA GLU A 18 -4.98 6.35 2.94
C GLU A 18 -6.10 6.28 3.98
N ASN A 19 -6.23 7.28 4.85
CA ASN A 19 -7.32 7.35 5.82
C ASN A 19 -8.70 7.46 5.15
N LEU A 20 -8.80 8.26 4.09
CA LEU A 20 -10.04 8.39 3.33
C LEU A 20 -10.39 7.10 2.57
N LEU A 21 -9.40 6.31 2.14
CA LEU A 21 -9.61 5.01 1.51
C LEU A 21 -10.10 3.93 2.50
N ALA A 22 -9.79 4.06 3.78
CA ALA A 22 -10.25 3.15 4.82
C ALA A 22 -11.68 3.46 5.30
N LEU A 23 -12.11 4.72 5.20
CA LEU A 23 -13.40 5.18 5.75
C LEU A 23 -14.64 4.45 5.20
N PRO A 24 -14.75 4.09 3.90
CA PRO A 24 -15.91 3.38 3.40
C PRO A 24 -16.19 2.05 4.11
N ASP A 25 -15.14 1.34 4.53
CA ASP A 25 -15.27 0.05 5.22
C ASP A 25 -15.97 0.25 6.58
N ASP A 26 -15.61 1.31 7.32
CA ASP A 26 -16.23 1.65 8.60
C ASP A 26 -17.65 2.20 8.43
N MET A 27 -17.90 2.94 7.35
CA MET A 27 -19.24 3.47 7.06
C MET A 27 -20.23 2.35 6.78
N LEU A 28 -19.81 1.28 6.11
CA LEU A 28 -20.65 0.10 5.89
C LEU A 28 -21.08 -0.56 7.22
N LEU A 29 -20.25 -0.50 8.27
CA LEU A 29 -20.59 -1.03 9.59
C LEU A 29 -21.67 -0.21 10.32
N SER A 30 -21.87 1.05 9.94
CA SER A 30 -22.87 1.93 10.55
C SER A 30 -24.26 1.84 9.90
N ILE A 31 -24.39 1.13 8.77
CA ILE A 31 -25.66 0.90 8.09
C ILE A 31 -26.42 -0.21 8.81
N ASP A 32 -27.65 0.08 9.26
CA ASP A 32 -28.54 -0.95 9.83
C ASP A 32 -29.19 -1.73 8.69
N PRO A 33 -28.88 -3.03 8.52
CA PRO A 33 -29.43 -3.83 7.42
C PRO A 33 -30.92 -4.16 7.57
N ARG A 34 -31.55 -3.79 8.69
CA ARG A 34 -32.98 -3.99 8.95
C ARG A 34 -33.81 -2.71 8.78
N ASP A 35 -33.15 -1.59 8.51
CA ASP A 35 -33.80 -0.30 8.26
C ASP A 35 -33.54 0.16 6.83
N ASN A 36 -34.59 0.14 6.00
CA ASN A 36 -34.53 0.56 4.60
C ASN A 36 -34.09 2.02 4.46
N GLU A 37 -34.46 2.90 5.39
CA GLU A 37 -34.05 4.31 5.34
C GLU A 37 -32.54 4.46 5.63
N SER A 38 -32.03 3.69 6.59
CA SER A 38 -30.59 3.60 6.88
C SER A 38 -29.81 3.08 5.68
N ILE A 39 -30.31 2.03 5.02
CA ILE A 39 -29.72 1.46 3.80
C ILE A 39 -29.66 2.52 2.69
N ASP A 40 -30.77 3.19 2.40
CA ASP A 40 -30.84 4.18 1.32
C ASP A 40 -29.90 5.37 1.57
N LYS A 41 -29.91 5.92 2.79
CA LYS A 41 -29.01 7.03 3.17
C LYS A 41 -27.55 6.61 3.10
N GLY A 42 -27.22 5.44 3.63
CA GLY A 42 -25.86 4.89 3.62
C GLY A 42 -25.34 4.70 2.20
N MET A 43 -26.15 4.09 1.31
CA MET A 43 -25.78 3.90 -0.10
C MET A 43 -25.59 5.23 -0.84
N GLN A 44 -26.48 6.20 -0.65
CA GLN A 44 -26.36 7.53 -1.26
C GLN A 44 -25.08 8.23 -0.82
N PHE A 45 -24.77 8.18 0.48
CA PHE A 45 -23.54 8.75 1.01
C PHE A 45 -22.30 8.06 0.42
N ILE A 46 -22.23 6.73 0.47
CA ILE A 46 -21.07 5.95 -0.03
C ILE A 46 -20.82 6.23 -1.50
N LYS A 47 -21.88 6.31 -2.32
CA LYS A 47 -21.75 6.62 -3.74
C LYS A 47 -21.10 7.99 -3.94
N LYS A 48 -21.67 9.04 -3.33
CA LYS A 48 -21.16 10.41 -3.44
C LYS A 48 -19.75 10.56 -2.88
N PHE A 49 -19.47 9.90 -1.76
CA PHE A 49 -18.16 9.88 -1.13
C PHE A 49 -17.12 9.24 -2.05
N ASN A 50 -17.42 8.08 -2.64
CA ASN A 50 -16.50 7.38 -3.55
C ASN A 50 -16.21 8.16 -4.84
N GLU A 51 -17.19 8.90 -5.36
CA GLU A 51 -17.01 9.81 -6.50
C GLU A 51 -16.04 10.95 -6.14
N ASN A 52 -16.24 11.62 -5.01
CA ASN A 52 -15.34 12.67 -4.53
C ASN A 52 -13.95 12.15 -4.19
N LEU A 53 -13.85 10.98 -3.56
CA LEU A 53 -12.58 10.34 -3.24
C LEU A 53 -11.80 9.99 -4.50
N ALA A 54 -12.47 9.58 -5.59
CA ALA A 54 -11.84 9.37 -6.88
C ALA A 54 -11.10 10.62 -7.37
N GLN A 55 -11.80 11.76 -7.36
CA GLN A 55 -11.29 13.04 -7.84
C GLN A 55 -10.17 13.57 -6.95
N PHE A 56 -10.36 13.45 -5.63
CA PHE A 56 -9.33 13.80 -4.65
C PHE A 56 -8.06 12.97 -4.88
N THR A 57 -8.19 11.67 -5.11
CA THR A 57 -7.03 10.79 -5.27
C THR A 57 -6.27 11.09 -6.56
N ASP A 58 -6.97 11.23 -7.69
CA ASP A 58 -6.35 11.63 -8.96
C ASP A 58 -5.60 12.97 -8.85
N SER A 59 -6.23 13.96 -8.20
CA SER A 59 -5.61 15.27 -7.95
C SER A 59 -4.40 15.16 -7.03
N SER A 60 -4.48 14.35 -5.98
CA SER A 60 -3.40 14.15 -5.01
C SER A 60 -2.17 13.52 -5.64
N VAL A 61 -2.37 12.49 -6.48
CA VAL A 61 -1.28 11.85 -7.23
C VAL A 61 -0.61 12.85 -8.18
N LYS A 62 -1.39 13.64 -8.92
CA LYS A 62 -0.85 14.67 -9.83
C LYS A 62 -0.06 15.75 -9.10
N ILE A 63 -0.58 16.24 -7.97
CA ILE A 63 0.11 17.23 -7.14
C ILE A 63 1.41 16.65 -6.58
N ALA A 64 1.36 15.44 -6.04
CA ALA A 64 2.55 14.76 -5.52
C ALA A 64 3.62 14.63 -6.61
N GLU A 65 3.25 14.18 -7.81
CA GLU A 65 4.18 14.02 -8.93
C GLU A 65 4.79 15.35 -9.40
N GLN A 66 3.98 16.41 -9.46
CA GLN A 66 4.46 17.76 -9.80
C GLN A 66 5.48 18.27 -8.78
N ILE A 67 5.20 18.10 -7.48
CA ILE A 67 6.12 18.50 -6.41
C ILE A 67 7.41 17.68 -6.48
N LYS A 68 7.30 16.35 -6.60
CA LYS A 68 8.46 15.44 -6.72
C LYS A 68 9.35 15.84 -7.90
N THR A 69 8.76 16.06 -9.08
CA THR A 69 9.48 16.46 -10.30
C THR A 69 10.11 17.84 -10.17
N HIS A 70 9.39 18.82 -9.62
CA HIS A 70 9.89 20.20 -9.54
C HIS A 70 11.05 20.35 -8.56
N PHE A 71 10.99 19.63 -7.43
CA PHE A 71 12.02 19.70 -6.39
C PHE A 71 13.05 18.57 -6.46
N SER A 72 12.90 17.65 -7.42
CA SER A 72 13.74 16.46 -7.57
C SER A 72 13.89 15.65 -6.28
N ILE A 73 12.77 15.42 -5.58
CA ILE A 73 12.71 14.63 -4.36
C ILE A 73 11.77 13.45 -4.53
N ASN A 74 12.09 12.29 -3.95
CA ASN A 74 11.17 11.17 -3.84
C ASN A 74 11.20 10.57 -2.44
N PRO A 75 10.44 11.12 -1.48
CA PRO A 75 10.49 10.70 -0.08
C PRO A 75 10.10 9.23 0.13
N GLU A 76 9.29 8.67 -0.76
CA GLU A 76 8.87 7.27 -0.71
C GLU A 76 10.01 6.30 -1.09
N GLU A 77 11.06 6.76 -1.78
CA GLU A 77 12.22 5.92 -2.13
C GLU A 77 13.45 6.28 -1.29
N GLU A 78 13.69 7.57 -1.02
CA GLU A 78 14.87 8.05 -0.30
C GLU A 78 14.97 7.51 1.13
N ASP A 79 13.84 7.40 1.83
CA ASP A 79 13.81 6.99 3.23
C ASP A 79 13.76 5.46 3.39
N VAL A 80 13.61 4.70 2.29
CA VAL A 80 13.51 3.24 2.32
C VAL A 80 14.90 2.61 2.27
N GLU A 81 15.23 1.88 3.34
CA GLU A 81 16.42 1.02 3.37
C GLU A 81 16.00 -0.44 3.09
N LYS A 82 16.64 -1.06 2.09
CA LYS A 82 16.48 -2.46 1.69
C LYS A 82 17.82 -3.18 1.80
N GLU A 83 17.82 -4.41 2.30
CA GLU A 83 18.94 -5.32 2.13
C GLU A 83 18.50 -6.78 1.97
N THR A 84 19.09 -7.47 1.00
CA THR A 84 18.78 -8.87 0.66
C THR A 84 20.04 -9.74 0.62
N ILE A 85 21.20 -9.18 0.23
CA ILE A 85 22.43 -9.94 -0.06
C ILE A 85 23.40 -9.86 1.11
N ASN A 86 23.65 -8.65 1.65
CA ASN A 86 24.61 -8.48 2.73
C ASN A 86 23.97 -8.85 4.08
N ARG A 87 24.28 -10.06 4.55
CA ARG A 87 23.79 -10.58 5.82
C ARG A 87 23.98 -9.62 7.01
N GLN A 88 25.14 -8.98 7.14
CA GLN A 88 25.40 -8.09 8.29
C GLN A 88 24.51 -6.85 8.27
N LYS A 89 24.33 -6.23 7.10
CA LYS A 89 23.45 -5.07 6.94
C LYS A 89 21.99 -5.47 7.14
N ARG A 90 21.58 -6.62 6.59
CA ARG A 90 20.24 -7.17 6.78
C ARG A 90 19.94 -7.43 8.25
N ASP A 91 20.84 -8.09 8.97
CA ASP A 91 20.65 -8.41 10.39
C ASP A 91 20.56 -7.12 11.24
N ARG A 92 21.20 -6.01 10.82
CA ARG A 92 21.00 -4.69 11.44
C ARG A 92 19.60 -4.14 11.21
N ILE A 93 19.09 -4.19 9.97
CA ILE A 93 17.72 -3.77 9.64
C ILE A 93 16.72 -4.60 10.46
N ILE A 94 16.87 -5.93 10.47
CA ILE A 94 16.00 -6.83 11.23
C ILE A 94 16.03 -6.47 12.72
N LYS A 95 17.22 -6.26 13.30
CA LYS A 95 17.35 -5.85 14.71
C LYS A 95 16.68 -4.50 15.02
N GLU A 96 16.64 -3.58 14.06
CA GLU A 96 15.95 -2.30 14.22
C GLU A 96 14.43 -2.41 14.09
N LEU A 97 13.94 -3.40 13.33
CA LEU A 97 12.52 -3.73 13.18
C LEU A 97 12.00 -4.52 14.39
N ASP A 98 12.75 -5.53 14.84
CA ASP A 98 12.40 -6.41 15.98
C ASP A 98 12.34 -5.68 17.34
N LYS A 99 12.54 -4.36 17.36
CA LYS A 99 12.20 -3.53 18.51
C LYS A 99 10.69 -3.45 18.75
N THR A 100 9.88 -3.67 17.72
CA THR A 100 8.42 -3.65 17.82
C THR A 100 7.81 -5.03 17.60
N ALA A 101 6.54 -5.19 17.97
CA ALA A 101 5.80 -6.41 17.68
C ALA A 101 5.69 -6.63 16.16
N PRO A 102 5.99 -7.84 15.65
CA PRO A 102 5.73 -8.18 14.26
C PRO A 102 4.25 -8.49 14.05
N HIS A 103 3.71 -8.01 12.94
CA HIS A 103 2.33 -8.22 12.51
C HIS A 103 2.27 -9.17 11.31
N SER A 104 1.15 -9.88 11.20
CA SER A 104 0.88 -10.83 10.12
C SER A 104 -0.15 -10.28 9.13
N LEU A 105 -0.19 -10.88 7.93
CA LEU A 105 -1.21 -10.58 6.91
C LEU A 105 -2.64 -11.02 7.29
N GLU A 106 -2.86 -11.55 8.50
CA GLU A 106 -4.21 -11.88 8.99
C GLU A 106 -4.87 -10.71 9.75
N GLU A 107 -4.10 -9.68 10.09
CA GLU A 107 -4.54 -8.57 10.95
C GLU A 107 -5.18 -7.40 10.22
N ASN A 108 -6.12 -6.73 10.89
CA ASN A 108 -6.72 -5.49 10.37
C ASN A 108 -5.73 -4.32 10.50
N PHE A 109 -5.52 -3.61 9.39
CA PHE A 109 -4.60 -2.48 9.25
C PHE A 109 -5.31 -1.13 9.00
N THR A 110 -6.63 -1.04 9.18
CA THR A 110 -7.38 0.22 9.11
C THR A 110 -6.72 1.26 10.03
N TYR A 111 -6.41 2.44 9.46
CA TYR A 111 -5.76 3.58 10.12
C TYR A 111 -4.34 3.36 10.66
N LYS A 112 -3.76 2.18 10.48
CA LYS A 112 -2.39 1.88 10.91
C LYS A 112 -1.39 2.30 9.84
N ARG A 113 -0.14 2.58 10.24
CA ARG A 113 0.94 2.96 9.33
C ARG A 113 2.05 1.91 9.29
N PRO A 114 2.52 1.49 8.10
CA PRO A 114 3.67 0.61 8.01
C PRO A 114 4.95 1.38 8.36
N TYR A 115 5.96 0.63 8.79
CA TYR A 115 7.33 1.09 8.97
C TYR A 115 8.32 0.23 8.19
N GLY A 116 8.07 -1.07 8.10
CA GLY A 116 8.94 -2.00 7.41
C GLY A 116 8.31 -3.39 7.26
N PHE A 117 9.00 -4.27 6.55
CA PHE A 117 8.62 -5.67 6.46
C PHE A 117 9.84 -6.57 6.25
N ILE A 118 9.65 -7.86 6.53
CA ILE A 118 10.58 -8.93 6.19
C ILE A 118 9.82 -9.91 5.28
N LEU A 119 10.43 -10.28 4.16
CA LEU A 119 9.91 -11.28 3.23
C LEU A 119 11.05 -12.18 2.74
N GLY A 120 11.11 -13.40 3.26
CA GLY A 120 12.22 -14.31 2.99
C GLY A 120 13.55 -13.71 3.44
N ASP A 121 14.50 -13.57 2.51
CA ASP A 121 15.83 -13.00 2.78
C ASP A 121 15.89 -11.48 2.67
N ALA A 122 14.79 -10.82 2.31
CA ALA A 122 14.74 -9.37 2.15
C ALA A 122 14.18 -8.69 3.42
N ALA A 123 14.86 -7.64 3.87
CA ALA A 123 14.42 -6.79 4.97
C ALA A 123 14.33 -5.33 4.51
N TYR A 124 13.22 -4.69 4.85
CA TYR A 124 12.87 -3.32 4.49
C TYR A 124 12.50 -2.50 5.72
N LYS A 125 13.00 -1.26 5.82
CA LYS A 125 12.57 -0.28 6.83
C LYS A 125 12.43 1.12 6.23
N GLY A 126 11.79 2.04 6.96
CA GLY A 126 11.58 3.43 6.53
C GLY A 126 10.39 3.63 5.59
N ILE A 127 9.54 2.61 5.43
CA ILE A 127 8.32 2.69 4.65
C ILE A 127 7.33 3.59 5.39
N LYS A 128 6.59 4.42 4.63
CA LYS A 128 5.65 5.41 5.19
C LYS A 128 4.19 5.18 4.83
N THR A 129 3.93 4.50 3.72
CA THR A 129 2.60 4.31 3.13
C THR A 129 2.40 2.84 2.80
N TRP A 130 1.16 2.36 2.89
CA TRP A 130 0.78 1.03 2.43
C TRP A 130 0.98 0.87 0.93
N LYS A 131 0.74 1.94 0.16
CA LYS A 131 1.08 1.98 -1.27
C LYS A 131 2.56 1.64 -1.49
N ASN A 132 3.49 2.31 -0.80
CA ASN A 132 4.91 2.03 -0.96
C ASN A 132 5.27 0.61 -0.51
N LEU A 133 4.71 0.13 0.61
CA LEU A 133 4.87 -1.27 1.03
C LEU A 133 4.49 -2.24 -0.09
N TYR A 134 3.33 -2.02 -0.71
CA TYR A 134 2.84 -2.85 -1.81
C TYR A 134 3.80 -2.84 -3.00
N ILE A 135 4.25 -1.66 -3.42
CA ILE A 135 5.22 -1.50 -4.52
C ILE A 135 6.54 -2.21 -4.23
N GLN A 136 7.07 -2.13 -3.01
CA GLN A 136 8.30 -2.84 -2.64
C GLN A 136 8.10 -4.36 -2.66
N VAL A 137 6.96 -4.88 -2.19
CA VAL A 137 6.63 -6.31 -2.30
C VAL A 137 6.56 -6.75 -3.76
N LEU A 138 5.92 -5.96 -4.63
CA LEU A 138 5.85 -6.28 -6.06
C LEU A 138 7.24 -6.29 -6.72
N LYS A 139 8.11 -5.34 -6.36
CA LYS A 139 9.51 -5.32 -6.80
C LYS A 139 10.24 -6.61 -6.36
N GLU A 140 10.07 -7.05 -5.11
CA GLU A 140 10.64 -8.32 -4.62
C GLU A 140 10.13 -9.55 -5.37
N LEU A 141 8.83 -9.60 -5.65
CA LEU A 141 8.25 -10.73 -6.39
C LEU A 141 8.76 -10.79 -7.83
N ASN A 142 8.91 -9.64 -8.48
CA ASN A 142 9.48 -9.55 -9.82
C ASN A 142 10.97 -9.96 -9.85
N GLU A 143 11.76 -9.55 -8.86
CA GLU A 143 13.17 -9.98 -8.72
C GLU A 143 13.28 -11.49 -8.53
N LYS A 144 12.31 -12.10 -7.83
CA LYS A 144 12.32 -13.53 -7.51
C LYS A 144 11.86 -14.44 -8.65
N ASP A 145 10.80 -14.06 -9.36
CA ASP A 145 10.24 -14.82 -10.50
C ASP A 145 9.59 -13.86 -11.51
N GLY A 146 10.43 -13.20 -12.30
CA GLY A 146 9.99 -12.20 -13.29
C GLY A 146 9.09 -12.76 -14.39
N ALA A 147 9.19 -14.06 -14.69
CA ALA A 147 8.34 -14.70 -15.69
C ALA A 147 6.89 -14.83 -15.18
N ARG A 148 6.71 -15.34 -13.95
CA ARG A 148 5.40 -15.38 -13.28
C ARG A 148 4.86 -13.98 -13.05
N PHE A 149 5.72 -13.04 -12.65
CA PHE A 149 5.32 -11.66 -12.44
C PHE A 149 4.79 -11.00 -13.70
N ALA A 150 5.45 -11.20 -14.85
CA ALA A 150 5.02 -10.65 -16.14
C ALA A 150 3.66 -11.19 -16.62
N ASP A 151 3.23 -12.35 -16.12
CA ASP A 151 1.96 -12.99 -16.48
C ASP A 151 0.77 -12.57 -15.60
N LEU A 152 1.02 -11.86 -14.49
CA LEU A 152 -0.04 -11.38 -13.57
C LEU A 152 -1.24 -10.68 -14.25
N PRO A 153 -1.08 -9.87 -15.33
CA PRO A 153 -2.23 -9.27 -16.01
C PRO A 153 -3.19 -10.28 -16.68
N ASN A 154 -2.74 -11.51 -16.92
CA ASN A 154 -3.54 -12.56 -17.55
C ASN A 154 -4.20 -13.50 -16.52
N GLU A 155 -3.87 -13.33 -15.24
CA GLU A 155 -4.32 -14.21 -14.16
C GLU A 155 -5.70 -13.77 -13.64
N GLU A 156 -6.73 -14.59 -13.89
CA GLU A 156 -8.11 -14.30 -13.48
C GLU A 156 -8.25 -14.05 -11.97
N LYS A 157 -7.38 -14.65 -11.13
CA LYS A 157 -7.37 -14.44 -9.67
C LYS A 157 -7.17 -12.96 -9.30
N PHE A 158 -6.49 -12.18 -10.14
CA PHE A 158 -6.22 -10.76 -9.91
C PHE A 158 -7.18 -9.83 -10.66
N ILE A 159 -8.28 -10.39 -11.17
CA ILE A 159 -9.40 -9.66 -11.74
C ILE A 159 -10.59 -9.79 -10.78
N SER A 160 -11.08 -8.66 -10.27
CA SER A 160 -12.24 -8.66 -9.38
C SER A 160 -13.48 -9.21 -10.09
N LYS A 161 -14.47 -9.69 -9.33
CA LYS A 161 -15.78 -10.14 -9.86
C LYS A 161 -16.51 -9.10 -10.71
N ARG A 162 -16.14 -7.81 -10.58
CA ARG A 162 -16.71 -6.69 -11.35
C ARG A 162 -15.91 -6.37 -12.61
N GLY A 163 -14.87 -7.14 -12.91
CA GLY A 163 -13.99 -6.95 -14.07
C GLY A 163 -12.84 -5.97 -13.86
N ASN A 164 -12.70 -5.37 -12.66
CA ASN A 164 -11.56 -4.48 -12.38
C ASN A 164 -10.31 -5.33 -12.14
N ALA A 165 -9.29 -5.16 -12.98
CA ALA A 165 -7.99 -5.81 -12.84
C ALA A 165 -7.10 -5.09 -11.81
N LEU A 166 -6.16 -5.83 -11.18
CA LEU A 166 -5.10 -5.24 -10.35
C LEU A 166 -3.84 -4.90 -11.14
N PHE A 167 -3.61 -5.61 -12.25
CA PHE A 167 -2.44 -5.45 -13.11
C PHE A 167 -2.88 -5.28 -14.55
N SER A 168 -2.22 -4.41 -15.30
CA SER A 168 -2.44 -4.27 -16.74
C SER A 168 -1.14 -3.93 -17.46
N LYS A 169 -1.09 -4.28 -18.75
CA LYS A 169 -0.06 -3.81 -19.68
C LYS A 169 -0.33 -2.41 -20.22
N VAL A 170 -1.55 -1.91 -19.98
CA VAL A 170 -2.05 -0.65 -20.52
C VAL A 170 -2.56 0.22 -19.37
N GLN A 171 -2.02 1.44 -19.28
CA GLN A 171 -2.25 2.32 -18.13
C GLN A 171 -3.74 2.69 -17.93
N HIS A 172 -4.48 2.89 -19.03
CA HIS A 172 -5.86 3.39 -18.98
C HIS A 172 -6.90 2.33 -18.61
N ASP A 173 -6.50 1.06 -18.50
CA ASP A 173 -7.38 -0.03 -18.07
C ASP A 173 -7.63 -0.03 -16.55
N LEU A 174 -6.84 0.75 -15.82
CA LEU A 174 -6.83 0.81 -14.36
C LEU A 174 -7.26 2.21 -13.91
N ARG A 175 -7.86 2.30 -12.72
CA ARG A 175 -8.46 3.55 -12.23
C ARG A 175 -7.39 4.56 -11.84
N ILE A 176 -6.42 4.13 -11.02
CA ILE A 176 -5.25 4.93 -10.63
C ILE A 176 -4.05 4.00 -10.64
N THR A 177 -3.01 4.39 -11.36
CA THR A 177 -1.90 3.49 -11.66
C THR A 177 -0.57 3.97 -11.14
N GLU A 178 0.26 2.99 -10.81
CA GLU A 178 1.70 3.16 -10.72
C GLU A 178 2.39 2.29 -11.77
N LYS A 179 3.39 2.85 -12.44
CA LYS A 179 4.20 2.12 -13.42
C LYS A 179 5.36 1.45 -12.69
N LEU A 180 5.39 0.13 -12.68
CA LEU A 180 6.48 -0.64 -12.07
C LEU A 180 7.65 -0.87 -13.03
N SER A 181 7.33 -1.13 -14.29
CA SER A 181 8.33 -1.35 -15.35
C SER A 181 7.73 -0.96 -16.71
N PRO A 182 8.53 -0.87 -17.79
CA PRO A 182 8.00 -0.58 -19.12
C PRO A 182 6.88 -1.56 -19.52
N GLY A 183 5.66 -1.04 -19.70
CA GLY A 183 4.50 -1.85 -20.09
C GLY A 183 3.89 -2.68 -18.96
N PHE A 184 4.14 -2.33 -17.69
CA PHE A 184 3.51 -2.98 -16.54
C PHE A 184 3.01 -1.94 -15.53
N PHE A 185 1.70 -1.93 -15.32
CA PHE A 185 0.99 -1.01 -14.45
C PHE A 185 0.24 -1.77 -13.36
N VAL A 186 0.16 -1.18 -12.18
CA VAL A 186 -0.56 -1.73 -11.04
C VAL A 186 -1.57 -0.73 -10.50
N GLU A 187 -2.74 -1.22 -10.08
CA GLU A 187 -3.76 -0.43 -9.38
C GLU A 187 -3.28 -0.08 -7.97
N ILE A 188 -3.31 1.22 -7.63
CA ILE A 188 -2.82 1.73 -6.34
C ILE A 188 -3.89 2.43 -5.51
N ASN A 189 -5.11 2.61 -6.01
CA ASN A 189 -6.22 3.18 -5.26
C ASN A 189 -6.90 2.15 -4.35
N LEU A 190 -6.13 1.65 -3.37
CA LEU A 190 -6.49 0.54 -2.51
C LEU A 190 -6.33 0.93 -1.04
N SER A 191 -7.27 0.48 -0.19
CA SER A 191 -7.09 0.60 1.26
C SER A 191 -5.99 -0.32 1.78
N ALA A 192 -5.47 -0.06 2.98
CA ALA A 192 -4.46 -0.91 3.63
C ALA A 192 -4.86 -2.40 3.68
N ASN A 193 -6.13 -2.68 3.96
CA ASN A 193 -6.65 -4.05 4.03
C ASN A 193 -6.78 -4.68 2.64
N HIS A 194 -7.19 -3.91 1.61
CA HIS A 194 -7.18 -4.40 0.24
C HIS A 194 -5.75 -4.74 -0.23
N ILE A 195 -4.78 -3.89 0.07
CA ILE A 195 -3.36 -4.15 -0.20
C ILE A 195 -2.90 -5.41 0.52
N ARG A 196 -3.21 -5.57 1.81
CA ARG A 196 -2.88 -6.78 2.59
C ARG A 196 -3.47 -8.04 1.97
N ASN A 197 -4.73 -8.01 1.53
CA ASN A 197 -5.36 -9.15 0.86
C ASN A 197 -4.67 -9.47 -0.46
N ASN A 198 -4.38 -8.45 -1.28
CA ASN A 198 -3.68 -8.64 -2.55
C ASN A 198 -2.28 -9.22 -2.34
N ILE A 199 -1.53 -8.74 -1.33
CA ILE A 199 -0.23 -9.29 -0.98
C ILE A 199 -0.34 -10.76 -0.59
N LYS A 200 -1.33 -11.13 0.24
CA LYS A 200 -1.57 -12.53 0.60
C LYS A 200 -1.82 -13.39 -0.65
N ASP A 201 -2.70 -12.95 -1.54
CA ASP A 201 -3.01 -13.66 -2.78
C ASP A 201 -1.81 -13.78 -3.73
N LEU A 202 -0.98 -12.74 -3.80
CA LEU A 202 0.27 -12.74 -4.55
C LEU A 202 1.27 -13.72 -3.96
N LEU A 203 1.51 -13.69 -2.64
CA LEU A 203 2.45 -14.62 -2.01
C LEU A 203 2.04 -16.07 -2.28
N GLU A 204 0.75 -16.40 -2.15
CA GLU A 204 0.23 -17.73 -2.49
C GLU A 204 0.46 -18.09 -3.97
N HIS A 205 0.18 -17.15 -4.89
CA HIS A 205 0.39 -17.35 -6.33
C HIS A 205 1.88 -17.60 -6.67
N PHE A 206 2.79 -16.95 -5.95
CA PHE A 206 4.24 -17.17 -6.05
C PHE A 206 4.75 -18.35 -5.21
N ARG A 207 3.85 -19.13 -4.60
CA ARG A 207 4.15 -20.30 -3.74
C ARG A 207 5.03 -19.93 -2.54
N ILE A 208 4.83 -18.73 -2.00
CA ILE A 208 5.44 -18.22 -0.78
C ILE A 208 4.37 -18.30 0.31
N ASP A 209 4.71 -18.91 1.46
CA ASP A 209 3.80 -18.93 2.60
C ASP A 209 3.52 -17.50 3.08
N PRO A 210 2.26 -17.01 3.06
CA PRO A 210 1.94 -15.66 3.54
C PRO A 210 2.34 -15.42 5.00
N LYS A 211 2.41 -16.48 5.82
CA LYS A 211 2.85 -16.39 7.23
C LYS A 211 4.33 -16.09 7.38
N SER A 212 5.12 -16.27 6.32
CA SER A 212 6.55 -15.92 6.31
C SER A 212 6.79 -14.41 6.26
N MET A 213 5.80 -13.63 5.82
CA MET A 213 5.89 -12.19 5.81
C MET A 213 5.62 -11.62 7.20
N LYS A 214 6.52 -10.74 7.66
CA LYS A 214 6.34 -9.96 8.88
C LYS A 214 6.22 -8.48 8.52
N ILE A 215 5.23 -7.80 9.06
CA ILE A 215 5.03 -6.37 8.90
C ILE A 215 5.31 -5.68 10.23
N TYR A 216 5.95 -4.53 10.20
CA TYR A 216 6.25 -3.72 11.38
C TYR A 216 5.57 -2.37 11.21
N LEU A 217 4.88 -1.90 12.26
CA LEU A 217 4.09 -0.68 12.22
C LEU A 217 4.81 0.49 12.90
N ARG A 218 4.46 1.70 12.49
CA ARG A 218 5.07 2.93 13.04
C ARG A 218 4.54 3.27 14.43
N GLU A 219 3.27 3.01 14.69
CA GLU A 219 2.61 3.39 15.95
C GLU A 219 3.23 2.69 17.16
N ASP A 220 3.61 1.42 17.03
CA ASP A 220 4.32 0.70 18.10
C ASP A 220 5.69 1.33 18.40
N ARG A 221 6.35 1.85 17.37
CA ARG A 221 7.66 2.52 17.50
C ARG A 221 7.54 3.90 18.16
N ASP A 222 6.52 4.66 17.78
CA ASP A 222 6.28 6.01 18.34
C ASP A 222 5.72 5.93 19.78
N ALA A 223 5.07 4.83 20.15
CA ALA A 223 4.58 4.58 21.51
C ALA A 223 5.71 4.32 22.52
N GLU A 224 6.79 3.63 22.11
CA GLU A 224 7.94 3.34 22.98
C GLU A 224 8.86 4.55 23.22
N GLY A 225 8.85 5.54 22.33
CA GLY A 225 9.65 6.76 22.45
C GLY A 225 9.14 7.79 23.47
N LYS A 226 8.11 7.46 24.25
CA LYS A 226 7.46 8.35 25.24
C LYS A 226 7.73 8.00 26.70
N ASN A 227 8.71 7.15 27.00
CA ASN A 227 9.15 6.85 28.38
C ASN A 227 10.50 7.52 28.70
#